data_AF-A0A158QV28-F1
#
_entry.id   AF-A0A158QV28-F1
#
_cell.length_a   1.000
_cell.length_b   1.000
_cell.length_c   1.000
_cell.angle_alpha   90.00
_cell.angle_beta   90.00
_cell.angle_gamma   90.00
#
_symmetry.space_group_name_H-M   'P 1'
#
loop_
_entity.id
_entity.type
_entity.pdbx_description
1 polymer ?
#
loop_
_entity_poly.entity_id
_entity_poly.type
_entity_poly.pdbx_seq_one_letter_code
_entity_poly.pdbx_strand_id
1 'polypeptide(L)'
;MKPLVPLGYAAKLLKAGICNVAADVFAYTLEHWNFQSPPIPKHQLGKPVKCVDALSNSHLPNFGPARDTRAQQWEKECVESAGKVSIEPSEQPVIRPAPPSATPKISDVIGRAVDKFGPYNRLNNKEHVVALVDEDMCINCGKCYMTCNDTGYQAIDFDPKTHFPFVREADCTGCALCFSVCPIPDCIRMVERESPYVPNRGIPPTSIP
;
A
#
# COMPACT_ATOMS: atom_id res chain seq x y z
N MET A 1 -39.00 16.66 -9.30
CA MET A 1 -39.47 15.56 -8.44
C MET A 1 -38.25 14.84 -7.89
N LYS A 2 -37.96 14.91 -6.58
CA LYS A 2 -36.91 14.07 -5.98
C LYS A 2 -37.47 12.65 -5.85
N PRO A 3 -36.77 11.61 -6.31
CA PRO A 3 -37.24 10.25 -6.12
C PRO A 3 -37.29 9.98 -4.62
N LEU A 4 -38.49 9.68 -4.10
CA LEU A 4 -38.66 9.19 -2.74
C LEU A 4 -37.94 7.84 -2.67
N VAL A 5 -36.82 7.79 -1.97
CA VAL A 5 -36.14 6.54 -1.64
C VAL A 5 -37.17 5.67 -0.90
N PRO A 6 -37.45 4.44 -1.37
CA PRO A 6 -38.45 3.60 -0.73
C PRO A 6 -38.06 3.37 0.74
N LEU A 7 -39.03 3.47 1.66
CA LEU A 7 -38.81 3.47 3.11
C LEU A 7 -37.93 2.29 3.59
N GLY A 8 -38.06 1.13 2.94
CA GLY A 8 -37.25 -0.06 3.23
C GLY A 8 -35.77 0.05 2.83
N TYR A 9 -35.42 0.88 1.83
CA TYR A 9 -34.03 1.12 1.44
C TYR A 9 -33.34 2.08 2.41
N ALA A 10 -34.06 3.11 2.89
CA ALA A 10 -33.56 4.02 3.91
C ALA A 10 -33.24 3.29 5.24
N ALA A 11 -34.11 2.36 5.67
CA ALA A 11 -33.86 1.55 6.86
C ALA A 11 -32.64 0.62 6.72
N LYS A 12 -32.41 0.05 5.53
CA LYS A 12 -31.22 -0.78 5.25
C LYS A 12 -29.94 0.04 5.28
N LEU A 13 -29.94 1.22 4.68
CA LEU A 13 -28.79 2.13 4.72
C LEU A 13 -28.49 2.61 6.14
N LEU A 14 -29.52 2.92 6.93
CA LEU A 14 -29.35 3.30 8.34
C LEU A 14 -28.71 2.17 9.15
N LYS A 15 -29.19 0.93 8.98
CA LYS A 15 -28.63 -0.24 9.65
C LYS A 15 -27.16 -0.47 9.25
N ALA A 16 -26.86 -0.40 7.96
CA ALA A 16 -25.49 -0.53 7.47
C ALA A 16 -24.57 0.58 8.04
N GLY A 17 -25.04 1.83 8.05
CA GLY A 17 -24.29 2.96 8.62
C GLY A 17 -23.97 2.78 10.10
N ILE A 18 -24.95 2.38 10.92
CA ILE A 18 -24.73 2.13 12.36
C ILE A 18 -23.75 0.98 12.57
N CYS A 19 -23.90 -0.13 11.83
CA CYS A 19 -22.98 -1.26 11.93
C CYS A 19 -21.54 -0.89 11.53
N ASN A 20 -21.37 -0.11 10.45
CA ASN A 20 -20.05 0.32 9.98
C ASN A 20 -19.35 1.23 10.99
N VAL A 21 -20.06 2.23 11.53
CA VAL A 21 -19.48 3.12 12.56
C VAL A 21 -19.05 2.32 13.78
N ALA A 22 -19.88 1.38 14.25
CA ALA A 22 -19.52 0.52 15.38
C ALA A 22 -18.28 -0.34 15.08
N ALA A 23 -18.17 -0.87 13.86
CA ALA A 23 -17.04 -1.68 13.43
C ALA A 23 -15.75 -0.86 13.29
N ASP A 24 -15.80 0.35 12.73
CA ASP A 24 -14.64 1.25 12.62
C ASP A 24 -14.12 1.69 13.99
N VAL A 25 -15.03 2.06 14.89
CA VAL A 25 -14.71 2.47 16.27
C VAL A 25 -14.07 1.30 17.05
N PHE A 26 -14.52 0.07 16.78
CA PHE A 26 -13.91 -1.12 17.37
C PHE A 26 -12.54 -1.42 16.75
N ALA A 27 -12.46 -1.45 15.42
CA ALA A 27 -11.24 -1.82 14.69
C ALA A 27 -10.11 -0.79 14.87
N TYR A 28 -10.44 0.42 15.32
CA TYR A 28 -9.46 1.40 15.82
C TYR A 28 -8.52 0.83 16.91
N THR A 29 -8.97 -0.17 17.66
CA THR A 29 -8.19 -0.79 18.75
C THR A 29 -7.24 -1.88 18.28
N LEU A 30 -7.32 -2.28 17.00
CA LEU A 30 -6.44 -3.26 16.38
C LEU A 30 -5.16 -2.58 15.91
N GLU A 31 -4.02 -3.04 16.40
CA GLU A 31 -2.71 -2.56 15.98
C GLU A 31 -2.47 -2.91 14.49
N HIS A 32 -1.98 -1.95 13.71
CA HIS A 32 -1.66 -2.07 12.28
C HIS A 32 -2.83 -2.26 11.29
N TRP A 33 -4.09 -2.30 11.76
CA TRP A 33 -5.26 -2.26 10.88
C TRP A 33 -5.63 -0.82 10.53
N ASN A 34 -6.10 -0.60 9.30
CA ASN A 34 -6.70 0.66 8.91
C ASN A 34 -8.22 0.54 9.02
N PHE A 35 -8.73 0.76 10.23
CA PHE A 35 -10.13 0.49 10.58
C PHE A 35 -10.50 -0.96 10.21
N GLN A 36 -11.57 -1.18 9.46
CA GLN A 36 -12.02 -2.51 9.04
C GLN A 36 -11.11 -3.18 8.00
N SER A 37 -10.09 -2.50 7.48
CA SER A 37 -9.17 -3.06 6.50
C SER A 37 -7.90 -3.61 7.17
N PRO A 38 -7.62 -4.92 7.05
CA PRO A 38 -6.34 -5.47 7.49
C PRO A 38 -5.19 -4.90 6.65
N PRO A 39 -3.95 -4.95 7.17
CA PRO A 39 -2.77 -4.65 6.37
C PRO A 39 -2.72 -5.58 5.16
N ILE A 40 -2.42 -5.03 3.98
CA ILE A 40 -2.47 -5.78 2.71
C ILE A 40 -1.21 -6.66 2.61
N PRO A 41 -1.34 -8.00 2.66
CA PRO A 41 -0.21 -8.87 2.45
C PRO A 41 0.20 -8.84 0.97
N LYS A 42 1.46 -9.15 0.68
CA LYS A 42 1.94 -9.33 -0.70
C LYS A 42 1.03 -10.33 -1.44
N HIS A 43 0.41 -9.87 -2.51
CA HIS A 43 -0.55 -10.69 -3.24
C HIS A 43 -0.47 -10.48 -4.76
N GLN A 44 -0.92 -11.49 -5.49
CA GLN A 44 -1.21 -11.42 -6.92
C GLN A 44 -2.62 -11.97 -7.15
N LEU A 45 -3.48 -11.17 -7.78
CA LEU A 45 -4.90 -11.50 -7.98
C LEU A 45 -5.63 -11.89 -6.67
N GLY A 46 -5.30 -11.23 -5.56
CA GLY A 46 -5.85 -11.51 -4.23
C GLY A 46 -5.35 -12.79 -3.55
N LYS A 47 -4.43 -13.53 -4.20
CA LYS A 47 -3.79 -14.71 -3.60
C LYS A 47 -2.44 -14.32 -2.99
N PRO A 48 -2.10 -14.83 -1.80
CA PRO A 48 -0.83 -14.51 -1.18
C PRO A 48 0.33 -14.97 -2.07
N VAL A 49 1.30 -14.09 -2.28
CA VAL A 49 2.57 -14.44 -2.93
C VAL A 49 3.44 -15.10 -1.88
N LYS A 50 3.87 -16.35 -2.12
CA LYS A 50 4.96 -16.91 -1.32
C LYS A 50 6.25 -16.22 -1.72
N CYS A 51 6.87 -15.49 -0.78
CA CYS A 51 8.28 -15.13 -0.93
C CYS A 51 9.07 -16.42 -0.84
N VAL A 52 9.52 -16.91 -1.99
CA VAL A 52 10.49 -18.01 -2.04
C VAL A 52 11.87 -17.36 -1.96
N ASP A 53 12.68 -17.69 -0.96
CA ASP A 53 14.04 -17.13 -0.82
C ASP A 53 14.90 -17.38 -2.06
N ALA A 54 14.61 -18.44 -2.82
CA ALA A 54 15.25 -18.75 -4.09
C ALA A 54 14.85 -17.80 -5.25
N LEU A 55 13.66 -17.21 -5.19
CA LEU A 55 13.12 -16.31 -6.22
C LEU A 55 13.15 -14.83 -5.81
N SER A 56 13.26 -14.51 -4.52
CA SER A 56 13.27 -13.13 -4.03
C SER A 56 14.38 -12.27 -4.66
N ASN A 57 15.50 -12.90 -5.01
CA ASN A 57 16.66 -12.22 -5.62
C ASN A 57 16.63 -12.18 -7.16
N SER A 58 15.68 -12.86 -7.81
CA SER A 58 15.67 -12.98 -9.29
C SER A 58 14.67 -12.07 -10.00
N HIS A 59 13.91 -11.24 -9.26
CA HIS A 59 13.07 -10.17 -9.81
C HIS A 59 12.26 -10.62 -11.04
N LEU A 60 11.49 -11.71 -10.88
CA LEU A 60 10.79 -12.39 -11.98
C LEU A 60 9.32 -11.95 -12.11
N PRO A 61 8.91 -11.37 -13.25
CA PRO A 61 7.52 -10.97 -13.46
C PRO A 61 6.58 -12.16 -13.68
N ASN A 62 5.28 -11.89 -13.61
CA ASN A 62 4.23 -12.92 -13.71
C ASN A 62 3.76 -13.21 -15.15
N PHE A 63 4.61 -12.95 -16.15
CA PHE A 63 4.29 -13.18 -17.57
C PHE A 63 5.48 -13.76 -18.34
N GLY A 64 5.20 -14.29 -19.54
CA GLY A 64 6.22 -14.83 -20.43
C GLY A 64 7.02 -15.99 -19.82
N PRO A 65 8.30 -16.18 -20.20
CA PRO A 65 9.15 -17.24 -19.67
C PRO A 65 9.35 -17.19 -18.16
N ALA A 66 9.31 -16.00 -17.56
CA ALA A 66 9.41 -15.82 -16.11
C ALA A 66 8.26 -16.52 -15.38
N ARG A 67 7.05 -16.50 -15.95
CA ARG A 67 5.91 -17.23 -15.39
C ARG A 67 6.14 -18.74 -15.36
N ASP A 68 6.77 -19.30 -16.39
CA ASP A 68 7.08 -20.73 -16.46
C ASP A 68 8.12 -21.11 -15.41
N THR A 69 9.15 -20.26 -15.21
CA THR A 69 10.14 -20.49 -14.14
C THR A 69 9.51 -20.45 -12.75
N ARG A 70 8.57 -19.52 -12.50
CA ARG A 70 7.81 -19.48 -11.25
C ARG A 70 6.94 -20.73 -11.06
N ALA A 71 6.33 -21.23 -12.13
CA ALA A 71 5.51 -22.44 -12.09
C ALA A 71 6.36 -23.70 -11.80
N GLN A 72 7.52 -23.83 -12.43
CA GLN A 72 8.47 -24.93 -12.16
C GLN A 72 8.99 -24.89 -10.72
N GLN A 73 9.29 -23.70 -10.19
CA GLN A 73 9.71 -23.56 -8.81
C GLN A 73 8.59 -23.94 -7.83
N TRP A 74 7.37 -23.49 -8.10
CA TRP A 74 6.20 -23.90 -7.32
C TRP A 74 5.98 -25.42 -7.35
N GLU A 75 6.14 -26.05 -8.50
CA GLU A 75 6.04 -27.51 -8.65
C GLU A 75 7.09 -28.23 -7.78
N LYS A 76 8.36 -27.78 -7.81
CA LYS A 76 9.42 -28.32 -6.94
C LYS A 76 9.06 -28.21 -5.47
N GLU A 77 8.59 -27.04 -5.03
CA GLU A 77 8.16 -26.84 -3.63
C GLU A 77 6.99 -27.74 -3.24
N CYS A 78 6.01 -27.95 -4.13
CA CYS A 78 4.90 -28.88 -3.89
C CYS A 78 5.39 -30.31 -3.70
N VAL A 79 6.40 -30.73 -4.47
CA VAL A 79 7.03 -32.04 -4.35
C VAL A 79 7.87 -32.16 -3.08
N GLU A 80 8.67 -31.15 -2.75
CA GLU A 80 9.52 -31.10 -1.54
C GLU A 80 8.71 -31.06 -0.24
N SER A 81 7.63 -30.30 -0.23
CA SER A 81 6.63 -30.33 0.85
C SER A 81 5.85 -31.65 0.89
N ALA A 82 6.12 -32.60 -0.01
CA ALA A 82 5.49 -33.92 -0.14
C ALA A 82 3.97 -33.86 -0.26
N GLY A 83 3.41 -32.75 -0.78
CA GLY A 83 1.97 -32.50 -0.75
C GLY A 83 1.38 -32.46 0.67
N LYS A 84 2.22 -32.40 1.71
CA LYS A 84 1.79 -32.18 3.08
C LYS A 84 1.26 -30.75 3.13
N VAL A 85 -0.06 -30.62 3.12
CA VAL A 85 -0.72 -29.48 3.75
C VAL A 85 -0.12 -29.39 5.15
N SER A 86 0.28 -28.22 5.60
CA SER A 86 0.48 -27.98 7.03
C SER A 86 -0.85 -28.26 7.73
N ILE A 87 -1.05 -29.52 8.14
CA ILE A 87 -2.13 -29.97 9.02
C ILE A 87 -1.72 -29.71 10.48
N GLU A 88 -0.70 -28.87 10.71
CA GLU A 88 -0.65 -28.10 11.95
C GLU A 88 -2.06 -27.53 12.09
N PRO A 89 -2.85 -27.97 13.09
CA PRO A 89 -4.15 -27.38 13.31
C PRO A 89 -3.86 -25.90 13.39
N SER A 90 -4.37 -25.10 12.45
CA SER A 90 -4.32 -23.66 12.67
C SER A 90 -5.03 -23.50 14.00
N GLU A 91 -4.30 -23.15 15.04
CA GLU A 91 -4.91 -22.65 16.25
C GLU A 91 -5.60 -21.39 15.77
N GLN A 92 -6.82 -21.54 15.27
CA GLN A 92 -7.68 -20.43 14.98
C GLN A 92 -7.71 -19.70 16.31
N PRO A 93 -7.25 -18.45 16.37
CA PRO A 93 -7.27 -17.73 17.62
C PRO A 93 -8.72 -17.74 18.09
N VAL A 94 -8.99 -18.53 19.13
CA VAL A 94 -10.32 -18.60 19.77
C VAL A 94 -10.61 -17.24 20.43
N ILE A 95 -9.56 -16.46 20.62
CA ILE A 95 -9.54 -15.11 21.11
C ILE A 95 -9.61 -14.16 19.91
N ARG A 96 -10.54 -13.21 19.98
CA ARG A 96 -10.63 -12.12 19.00
C ARG A 96 -9.24 -11.46 18.85
N PRO A 97 -8.81 -11.05 17.64
CA PRO A 97 -7.51 -10.39 17.44
C PRO A 97 -7.33 -9.10 18.25
N ALA A 98 -8.43 -8.52 18.76
CA ALA A 98 -8.39 -7.34 19.60
C ALA A 98 -8.13 -7.71 21.07
N PRO A 99 -7.15 -7.08 21.74
CA PRO A 99 -7.11 -7.10 23.20
C PRO A 99 -8.45 -6.58 23.76
N PRO A 100 -8.93 -7.05 24.92
CA PRO A 100 -10.10 -6.50 25.58
C PRO A 100 -9.82 -5.05 25.97
N SER A 101 -10.06 -4.14 25.05
CA SER A 101 -9.98 -2.70 25.26
C SER A 101 -11.40 -2.16 25.39
N ALA A 102 -11.57 -1.13 26.22
CA ALA A 102 -12.85 -0.44 26.30
C ALA A 102 -13.11 0.21 24.93
N THR A 103 -14.18 -0.21 24.25
CA THR A 103 -14.60 0.40 23.00
C THR A 103 -14.73 1.92 23.19
N PRO A 104 -14.03 2.74 22.39
CA PRO A 104 -14.08 4.19 22.56
C PRO A 104 -15.50 4.70 22.32
N LYS A 105 -15.91 5.71 23.09
CA LYS A 105 -17.18 6.40 22.85
C LYS A 105 -17.02 7.37 21.68
N ILE A 106 -18.15 7.77 21.10
CA ILE A 106 -18.17 8.79 20.05
C ILE A 106 -17.51 10.09 20.53
N SER A 107 -17.71 10.45 21.81
CA SER A 107 -17.06 11.60 22.45
C SER A 107 -15.53 11.58 22.39
N ASP A 108 -14.93 10.38 22.37
CA ASP A 108 -13.48 10.19 22.47
C ASP A 108 -12.81 10.26 21.09
N VAL A 109 -13.61 10.17 20.02
CA VAL A 109 -13.17 10.22 18.62
C VAL A 109 -13.37 11.62 18.02
N ILE A 110 -14.40 12.35 18.47
CA ILE A 110 -14.70 13.70 18.00
C ILE A 110 -13.48 14.61 18.22
N GLY A 111 -12.98 15.20 17.14
CA GLY A 111 -11.88 16.16 17.19
C GLY A 111 -10.49 15.54 17.26
N ARG A 112 -10.33 14.22 17.19
CA ARG A 112 -9.02 13.57 17.34
C ARG A 112 -8.01 13.89 16.23
N ALA A 113 -8.45 14.17 15.02
CA ALA A 113 -7.58 14.55 13.90
C ALA A 113 -7.25 16.06 13.87
N VAL A 114 -7.78 16.83 14.82
CA VAL A 114 -7.70 18.30 14.80
C VAL A 114 -6.28 18.81 14.99
N ASP A 115 -5.47 18.08 15.75
CA ASP A 115 -4.06 18.38 15.99
C ASP A 115 -3.16 18.17 14.75
N LYS A 116 -3.63 17.41 13.75
CA LYS A 116 -2.88 17.11 12.52
C LYS A 116 -3.03 18.15 11.41
N PHE A 117 -3.99 19.05 11.52
CA PHE A 117 -4.15 20.14 10.55
C PHE A 117 -3.49 21.44 11.03
N GLY A 118 -3.02 22.24 10.08
CA GLY A 118 -2.40 23.52 10.40
C GLY A 118 -1.91 24.25 9.15
N PRO A 119 -1.32 25.45 9.33
CA PRO A 119 -0.65 26.15 8.24
C PRO A 119 0.58 25.37 7.74
N TYR A 120 0.93 25.60 6.48
CA TYR A 120 2.04 24.92 5.79
C TYR A 120 3.39 25.04 6.52
N ASN A 121 3.66 26.16 7.19
CA ASN A 121 4.89 26.38 7.94
C ASN A 121 5.09 25.46 9.17
N ARG A 122 4.05 24.74 9.60
CA ARG A 122 4.16 23.70 10.65
C ARG A 122 4.61 22.35 10.09
N LEU A 123 4.61 22.17 8.77
CA LEU A 123 5.10 20.95 8.12
C LEU A 123 6.63 20.98 8.07
N ASN A 124 7.26 19.84 8.33
CA ASN A 124 8.71 19.73 8.31
C ASN A 124 9.24 19.50 6.89
N ASN A 125 9.74 20.56 6.25
CA ASN A 125 10.35 20.48 4.93
C ASN A 125 11.75 19.83 4.92
N LYS A 126 12.18 19.17 6.01
CA LYS A 126 13.39 18.35 6.04
C LYS A 126 13.07 16.86 6.00
N GLU A 127 11.91 16.46 6.53
CA GLU A 127 11.40 15.10 6.49
C GLU A 127 10.87 14.80 5.10
N HIS A 128 11.71 14.23 4.26
CA HIS A 128 11.33 13.80 2.91
C HIS A 128 11.09 12.31 2.86
N VAL A 129 10.21 11.92 1.96
CA VAL A 129 9.92 10.53 1.65
C VAL A 129 10.29 10.22 0.20
N VAL A 130 10.57 8.96 -0.09
CA VAL A 130 10.77 8.44 -1.45
C VAL A 130 9.80 7.29 -1.69
N ALA A 131 9.45 7.07 -2.95
CA ALA A 131 8.56 5.97 -3.33
C ALA A 131 9.36 4.67 -3.43
N LEU A 132 8.91 3.63 -2.73
CA LEU A 132 9.41 2.26 -2.83
C LEU A 132 8.36 1.39 -3.50
N VAL A 133 8.72 0.68 -4.57
CA VAL A 133 7.80 -0.22 -5.28
C VAL A 133 8.03 -1.66 -4.83
N ASP A 134 6.96 -2.35 -4.48
CA ASP A 134 6.97 -3.78 -4.20
C ASP A 134 6.77 -4.55 -5.51
N GLU A 135 7.84 -5.18 -5.99
CA GLU A 135 7.85 -5.90 -7.26
C GLU A 135 6.95 -7.14 -7.27
N ASP A 136 6.78 -7.80 -6.12
CA ASP A 136 5.91 -8.97 -6.00
C ASP A 136 4.44 -8.61 -6.18
N MET A 137 4.06 -7.38 -5.84
CA MET A 137 2.70 -6.85 -6.01
C MET A 137 2.49 -6.11 -7.33
N CYS A 138 3.58 -5.75 -8.01
CA CYS A 138 3.52 -5.02 -9.26
C CYS A 138 2.85 -5.86 -10.37
N ILE A 139 2.01 -5.22 -11.17
CA ILE A 139 1.35 -5.82 -12.35
C ILE A 139 1.90 -5.27 -13.67
N ASN A 140 3.08 -4.62 -13.62
CA ASN A 140 3.84 -4.19 -14.81
C ASN A 140 3.09 -3.22 -15.75
N CYS A 141 2.13 -2.45 -15.23
CA CYS A 141 1.29 -1.55 -16.03
C CYS A 141 1.97 -0.26 -16.49
N GLY A 142 3.10 0.13 -15.87
CA GLY A 142 3.84 1.35 -16.22
C GLY A 142 3.17 2.69 -15.86
N LYS A 143 2.01 2.69 -15.17
CA LYS A 143 1.31 3.95 -14.81
C LYS A 143 2.15 4.88 -13.94
N CYS A 144 2.86 4.32 -12.96
CA CYS A 144 3.77 5.09 -12.11
C CYS A 144 4.88 5.77 -12.93
N TYR A 145 5.46 5.04 -13.89
CA TYR A 145 6.47 5.55 -14.82
C TYR A 145 5.92 6.70 -15.68
N MET A 146 4.79 6.49 -16.36
CA MET A 146 4.16 7.53 -17.20
C MET A 146 3.84 8.79 -16.40
N THR A 147 3.23 8.66 -15.21
CA THR A 147 2.90 9.82 -14.36
C THR A 147 4.15 10.55 -13.87
N CYS A 148 5.21 9.83 -13.53
CA CYS A 148 6.46 10.48 -13.11
C CYS A 148 7.14 11.21 -14.28
N ASN A 149 7.01 10.68 -15.51
CA ASN A 149 7.59 11.31 -16.69
C ASN A 149 6.83 12.56 -17.12
N ASP A 150 5.51 12.47 -17.26
CA ASP A 150 4.72 13.55 -17.85
C ASP A 150 4.28 14.61 -16.83
N THR A 151 4.20 14.24 -15.55
CA THR A 151 3.67 15.11 -14.48
C THR A 151 4.62 15.26 -13.29
N GLY A 152 5.75 14.55 -13.29
CA GLY A 152 6.68 14.50 -12.18
C GLY A 152 8.10 14.94 -12.54
N TYR A 153 9.06 14.10 -12.15
CA TYR A 153 10.50 14.40 -12.14
C TYR A 153 11.32 13.36 -12.92
N GLN A 154 10.68 12.53 -13.75
CA GLN A 154 11.34 11.52 -14.58
C GLN A 154 12.23 10.56 -13.76
N ALA A 155 11.88 10.31 -12.49
CA ALA A 155 12.70 9.64 -11.49
C ALA A 155 12.52 8.10 -11.45
N ILE A 156 11.78 7.54 -12.41
CA ILE A 156 11.47 6.11 -12.46
C ILE A 156 12.05 5.55 -13.76
N ASP A 157 12.87 4.52 -13.66
CA ASP A 157 13.30 3.69 -14.79
C ASP A 157 12.31 2.54 -14.98
N PHE A 158 12.09 2.14 -16.23
CA PHE A 158 11.19 1.05 -16.56
C PHE A 158 11.93 0.03 -17.41
N ASP A 159 12.14 -1.17 -16.87
CA ASP A 159 12.90 -2.20 -17.58
C ASP A 159 12.14 -2.66 -18.85
N PRO A 160 12.74 -2.56 -20.04
CA PRO A 160 12.10 -2.99 -21.29
C PRO A 160 11.81 -4.50 -21.36
N LYS A 161 12.43 -5.33 -20.52
CA LYS A 161 12.22 -6.79 -20.53
C LYS A 161 11.24 -7.23 -19.45
N THR A 162 11.53 -6.90 -18.19
CA THR A 162 10.69 -7.33 -17.06
C THR A 162 9.48 -6.41 -16.84
N HIS A 163 9.51 -5.20 -17.39
CA HIS A 163 8.50 -4.16 -17.16
C HIS A 163 8.35 -3.83 -15.67
N PHE A 164 9.41 -3.97 -14.87
CA PHE A 164 9.43 -3.49 -13.50
C PHE A 164 9.87 -2.03 -13.44
N PRO A 165 9.16 -1.19 -12.65
CA PRO A 165 9.57 0.18 -12.39
C PRO A 165 10.60 0.22 -11.25
N PHE A 166 11.73 0.88 -11.48
CA PHE A 166 12.76 1.15 -10.47
C PHE A 166 12.81 2.64 -10.16
N VAL A 167 12.66 3.01 -8.89
CA VAL A 167 12.68 4.41 -8.47
C VAL A 167 14.11 4.81 -8.13
N ARG A 168 14.64 5.82 -8.83
CA ARG A 168 15.93 6.42 -8.47
C ARG A 168 15.73 7.36 -7.30
N GLU A 169 16.15 6.93 -6.12
CA GLU A 169 16.00 7.72 -4.89
C GLU A 169 16.63 9.11 -4.98
N ALA A 170 17.75 9.23 -5.68
CA ALA A 170 18.43 10.51 -5.91
C ALA A 170 17.51 11.57 -6.53
N ASP A 171 16.74 11.17 -7.55
CA ASP A 171 15.88 12.05 -8.35
C ASP A 171 14.44 12.13 -7.79
N CYS A 172 14.02 11.14 -7.02
CA CYS A 172 12.67 11.08 -6.46
C CYS A 172 12.46 12.20 -5.42
N THR A 173 11.48 13.06 -5.65
CA THR A 173 11.16 14.17 -4.74
C THR A 173 10.13 13.84 -3.66
N GLY A 174 9.53 12.64 -3.71
CA GLY A 174 8.49 12.26 -2.77
C GLY A 174 7.11 12.86 -3.05
N CYS A 175 6.84 13.33 -4.27
CA CYS A 175 5.55 13.96 -4.62
C CYS A 175 4.31 13.05 -4.52
N ALA A 176 4.51 11.74 -4.31
CA ALA A 176 3.48 10.71 -4.15
C ALA A 176 2.50 10.52 -5.33
N LEU A 177 2.71 11.16 -6.48
CA LEU A 177 1.84 10.99 -7.65
C LEU A 177 1.80 9.53 -8.16
N CYS A 178 2.94 8.85 -8.17
CA CYS A 178 3.03 7.44 -8.58
C CYS A 178 2.21 6.52 -7.66
N PHE A 179 2.22 6.79 -6.35
CA PHE A 179 1.42 6.09 -5.35
C PHE A 179 -0.08 6.25 -5.64
N SER A 180 -0.54 7.47 -5.91
CA SER A 180 -1.96 7.77 -6.15
C SER A 180 -2.53 7.13 -7.42
N VAL A 181 -1.71 6.91 -8.46
CA VAL A 181 -2.17 6.32 -9.74
C VAL A 181 -2.00 4.81 -9.83
N CYS A 182 -1.34 4.19 -8.84
CA CYS A 182 -1.08 2.76 -8.85
C CYS A 182 -2.41 1.98 -8.70
N PRO A 183 -2.72 1.04 -9.60
CA PRO A 183 -3.98 0.30 -9.53
C PRO A 183 -4.01 -0.76 -8.43
N ILE A 184 -2.85 -1.10 -7.84
CA ILE A 184 -2.72 -2.08 -6.77
C ILE A 184 -2.52 -1.34 -5.45
N PRO A 185 -3.42 -1.50 -4.46
CA PRO A 185 -3.28 -0.83 -3.17
C PRO A 185 -2.01 -1.34 -2.46
N ASP A 186 -1.30 -0.43 -1.79
CA ASP A 186 -0.04 -0.68 -1.07
C ASP A 186 1.12 -1.29 -1.88
N CYS A 187 1.01 -1.37 -3.22
CA CYS A 187 2.10 -1.79 -4.11
C CYS A 187 3.26 -0.78 -4.10
N ILE A 188 2.96 0.51 -3.96
CA ILE A 188 3.96 1.55 -3.74
C ILE A 188 3.80 2.03 -2.31
N ARG A 189 4.91 2.27 -1.60
CA ARG A 189 4.89 2.87 -0.26
C ARG A 189 5.81 4.08 -0.24
N MET A 190 5.42 5.10 0.52
CA MET A 190 6.28 6.25 0.77
C MET A 190 7.11 5.94 2.02
N VAL A 191 8.42 5.79 1.85
CA VAL A 191 9.37 5.49 2.94
C VAL A 191 10.23 6.71 3.21
N GLU A 192 10.72 6.83 4.44
CA GLU A 192 11.61 7.94 4.82
C GLU A 192 12.87 7.94 3.97
N ARG A 193 13.28 9.12 3.51
CA ARG A 193 14.50 9.28 2.72
C ARG A 193 15.71 9.26 3.64
N GLU A 194 16.64 8.35 3.40
CA GLU A 194 17.88 8.26 4.18
C GLU A 194 18.88 9.39 3.85
N SER A 195 18.87 9.88 2.61
CA SER A 195 19.76 10.94 2.14
C SER A 195 19.14 12.35 2.29
N PRO A 196 19.95 13.40 2.54
CA PRO A 196 19.43 14.76 2.60
C PRO A 196 18.86 15.19 1.24
N TYR A 197 17.66 15.76 1.26
CA TYR A 197 17.02 16.27 0.05
C TYR A 197 17.60 17.62 -0.37
N VAL A 198 17.93 17.74 -1.66
CA VAL A 198 18.38 18.99 -2.28
C VAL A 198 17.38 19.37 -3.38
N PRO A 199 16.63 20.49 -3.23
CA PRO A 199 15.68 20.93 -4.25
C PRO A 199 16.39 21.27 -5.57
N ASN A 200 15.94 20.67 -6.67
CA ASN A 200 16.44 21.03 -8.00
C ASN A 200 15.89 22.41 -8.42
N ARG A 201 16.78 23.42 -8.48
CA ARG A 201 16.44 24.79 -8.87
C ARG A 201 16.55 25.04 -10.38
N GLY A 202 17.08 24.09 -11.16
CA GLY A 202 17.40 24.24 -12.58
C GLY A 202 18.59 25.18 -12.83
N ILE A 203 18.45 26.45 -12.44
CA ILE A 203 19.51 27.46 -12.50
C ILE A 203 20.04 27.67 -11.07
N PRO A 204 21.37 27.76 -10.86
CA PRO A 204 21.92 28.02 -9.54
C PRO A 204 21.39 29.37 -9.02
N PRO A 205 21.01 29.46 -7.73
CA PRO A 205 20.57 30.73 -7.17
C PRO A 205 21.72 31.74 -7.26
N THR A 206 21.52 32.83 -7.98
CA THR A 206 22.42 33.97 -7.95
C THR A 206 22.43 34.50 -6.53
N SER A 207 23.61 34.55 -5.89
CA SER A 207 23.78 35.32 -4.67
C SER A 207 23.49 36.78 -5.01
N ILE A 208 22.28 37.24 -4.68
CA ILE A 208 22.00 38.67 -4.70
C ILE A 208 22.94 39.29 -3.66
N PRO A 209 23.79 40.25 -4.03
CA PRO A 209 24.72 40.90 -3.11
C PRO A 209 23.98 41.66 -2.00
#